data_AF-A0AAU4T5W4-F1
#
_entry.id   AF-A0AAU4T5W4-F1
#
_cell.length_a   1.000
_cell.length_b   1.000
_cell.length_c   1.000
_cell.angle_alpha   90.00
_cell.angle_beta   90.00
_cell.angle_gamma   90.00
#
_symmetry.space_group_name_H-M   'P 1'
#
loop_
_entity.id
_entity.type
_entity.pdbx_description
1 polymer ?
#
loop_
_entity_poly.entity_id
_entity_poly.type
_entity_poly.pdbx_seq_one_letter_code
_entity_poly.pdbx_strand_id
1 'polypeptide(L)' 'MQQHSNPDPDPLRTPGLDPGGGVPPGETPPAESSTPGAGPQETHNPPSGWAKGPLTLILILVVLVAAGFLAFAIALAL' A
#
# COMPACT_ATOMS: atom_id res chain seq x y z
N MET A 1 -5.48 18.95 -18.23
CA MET A 1 -5.75 20.10 -17.34
C MET A 1 -5.63 19.59 -15.92
N GLN A 2 -4.58 19.97 -15.18
CA GLN A 2 -4.44 19.55 -13.78
C GLN A 2 -5.50 20.28 -12.95
N GLN A 3 -6.50 19.55 -12.44
CA GLN A 3 -7.43 20.10 -11.45
C GLN A 3 -6.61 20.42 -10.20
N HIS A 4 -6.30 21.70 -9.99
CA HIS A 4 -5.84 22.15 -8.69
C HIS A 4 -7.03 22.06 -7.75
N SER A 5 -7.12 20.94 -7.01
CA SER A 5 -8.05 20.84 -5.88
C SER A 5 -7.54 21.80 -4.82
N ASN A 6 -8.36 22.78 -4.44
CA ASN A 6 -8.09 23.55 -3.24
C ASN A 6 -8.10 22.59 -2.03
N PRO A 7 -7.04 22.51 -1.21
CA PRO A 7 -7.09 21.72 0.02
C PRO A 7 -8.00 22.34 1.07
N ASP A 8 -8.28 23.64 1.00
CA ASP A 8 -9.07 24.30 2.02
C ASP A 8 -10.54 23.83 1.98
N PRO A 9 -11.15 23.61 3.16
CA PRO A 9 -12.56 23.27 3.26
C PRO A 9 -13.43 24.38 2.65
N ASP A 10 -14.45 23.98 1.88
CA ASP A 10 -15.40 24.91 1.28
C ASP A 10 -16.29 25.56 2.36
N PRO A 11 -16.27 26.89 2.54
CA PRO A 11 -17.12 27.58 3.52
C PRO A 11 -18.61 27.36 3.29
N LEU A 12 -19.04 27.10 2.04
CA LEU A 12 -20.44 26.81 1.72
C LEU A 12 -20.89 25.42 2.17
N ARG A 13 -19.93 24.56 2.52
CA ARG A 13 -20.16 23.17 2.94
C ARG A 13 -19.60 22.84 4.32
N THR A 14 -18.99 23.83 4.99
CA THR A 14 -18.34 23.66 6.29
C THR A 14 -19.01 24.59 7.29
N PRO A 15 -19.90 24.07 8.16
CA PRO A 15 -20.59 24.89 9.16
C PRO A 15 -19.59 25.61 10.08
N GLY A 16 -19.87 26.88 10.42
CA GLY A 16 -19.03 27.69 11.31
C GLY A 16 -17.78 28.28 10.64
N LEU A 17 -17.43 27.87 9.42
CA LEU A 17 -16.29 28.41 8.68
C LEU A 17 -16.66 29.73 7.99
N ASP A 18 -15.98 30.80 8.38
CA ASP A 18 -16.07 32.10 7.72
C ASP A 18 -15.40 32.05 6.32
N PRO A 19 -15.86 32.84 5.33
CA PRO A 19 -15.17 32.97 4.05
C PRO A 19 -13.68 33.33 4.15
N GLY A 20 -13.25 33.97 5.24
CA GLY A 20 -11.84 34.25 5.56
C GLY A 20 -11.04 33.08 6.16
N GLY A 21 -11.65 31.90 6.34
CA GLY A 21 -11.01 30.69 6.87
C GLY A 21 -11.01 30.56 8.39
N GLY A 22 -11.66 31.48 9.11
CA GLY A 22 -11.77 31.47 10.57
C GLY A 22 -13.01 30.75 11.09
N VAL A 23 -13.04 30.44 12.39
CA VAL A 23 -14.21 29.95 13.12
C VAL A 23 -14.45 30.79 14.39
N PRO A 24 -15.67 30.81 14.96
CA PRO A 24 -15.95 31.49 16.21
C PRO A 24 -15.08 30.98 17.38
N PRO A 25 -14.80 31.83 18.39
CA PRO A 25 -14.07 31.41 19.58
C PRO A 25 -14.77 30.26 20.32
N GLY A 26 -14.01 29.22 20.68
CA GLY A 26 -14.52 28.04 21.38
C GLY A 26 -14.99 26.91 20.46
N GLU A 27 -15.09 27.15 19.16
CA GLU A 27 -15.26 26.08 18.17
C GLU A 27 -13.90 25.48 17.77
N THR A 28 -13.89 24.19 17.44
CA THR A 28 -12.71 23.53 16.91
C THR A 28 -12.53 23.92 15.45
N PRO A 29 -11.38 24.49 15.03
CA PRO A 29 -11.12 24.80 13.63
C PRO A 29 -11.25 23.56 12.73
N PRO A 30 -11.58 23.73 11.43
CA PRO A 30 -11.60 22.63 10.49
C PRO A 30 -10.23 21.95 10.44
N ALA A 31 -10.22 20.65 10.16
CA ALA A 31 -8.97 19.94 9.90
C ALA A 31 -8.28 20.57 8.67
N GLU A 32 -7.04 21.00 8.84
CA GLU A 32 -6.20 21.40 7.72
C GLU A 32 -6.00 20.19 6.80
N SER A 33 -6.42 20.30 5.55
CA SER A 33 -6.19 19.24 4.58
C SER A 33 -4.72 19.30 4.13
N SER A 34 -4.04 18.16 4.07
CA SER A 34 -2.66 18.08 3.58
C SER A 34 -2.54 18.52 2.12
N THR A 35 -1.32 18.83 1.66
CA THR A 35 -1.06 19.24 0.28
C THR A 35 -1.60 18.18 -0.72
N PRO A 36 -2.54 18.55 -1.62
CA PRO A 36 -3.06 17.64 -2.63
C PRO A 36 -1.91 17.19 -3.53
N GLY A 37 -1.78 15.87 -3.75
CA GLY A 37 -0.70 15.32 -4.57
C GLY A 37 0.65 15.20 -3.87
N ALA A 38 0.71 15.28 -2.54
CA ALA A 38 1.94 14.99 -1.78
C ALA A 38 2.33 13.50 -1.75
N GLY A 39 1.44 12.61 -2.19
CA GLY A 39 1.77 11.20 -2.38
C GLY A 39 2.59 10.96 -3.65
N PRO A 40 3.40 9.88 -3.72
CA PRO A 40 4.01 9.45 -4.97
C PRO A 40 2.96 9.32 -6.08
N GLN A 41 3.30 9.74 -7.30
CA GLN A 41 2.47 9.47 -8.46
C GLN A 41 2.40 7.95 -8.66
N GLU A 42 1.27 7.35 -8.28
CA GLU A 42 0.99 5.91 -8.41
C GLU A 42 0.71 5.53 -9.88
N THR A 43 1.60 5.94 -10.78
CA THR A 43 1.55 5.67 -12.22
C THR A 43 2.43 4.50 -12.62
N HIS A 44 3.26 4.01 -11.69
CA HIS A 44 4.27 2.99 -11.95
C HIS A 44 4.34 1.96 -10.82
N ASN A 45 3.39 1.01 -10.84
CA ASN A 45 3.47 -0.22 -10.05
C ASN A 45 3.70 -1.43 -10.99
N PRO A 46 4.90 -1.56 -11.61
CA PRO A 46 5.17 -2.70 -12.45
C PRO A 46 5.08 -3.98 -11.61
N PRO A 47 4.35 -5.03 -12.06
CA PRO A 47 4.32 -6.29 -11.34
C PRO A 47 5.75 -6.81 -11.24
N SER A 48 6.27 -6.89 -10.01
CA SER A 48 7.58 -7.47 -9.73
C SER A 48 7.59 -8.92 -10.22
N GLY A 49 8.18 -9.15 -11.40
CA GLY A 49 8.34 -10.49 -11.99
C GLY A 49 9.33 -11.37 -11.24
N TRP A 50 9.96 -10.85 -10.18
CA TRP A 50 11.05 -11.51 -9.47
C TRP A 50 10.59 -12.68 -8.61
N ALA A 51 9.33 -12.74 -8.19
CA ALA A 51 8.82 -13.80 -7.31
C ALA A 51 8.94 -15.22 -7.88
N LYS A 52 8.90 -15.37 -9.22
CA LYS A 52 8.92 -16.69 -9.87
C LYS A 52 10.27 -17.41 -9.73
N GLY A 53 11.38 -16.67 -9.73
CA GLY A 53 12.73 -17.24 -9.65
C GLY A 53 12.99 -17.95 -8.32
N PRO A 54 12.90 -17.23 -7.18
CA PRO A 54 13.04 -17.81 -5.85
C PRO A 54 12.03 -18.92 -5.57
N LEU A 55 10.77 -18.75 -6.00
CA LEU A 55 9.74 -19.79 -5.82
C LEU A 55 10.11 -21.10 -6.52
N THR A 56 10.60 -21.02 -7.77
CA THR A 56 11.02 -22.21 -8.53
C THR A 56 12.20 -22.91 -7.85
N LEU A 57 13.18 -22.15 -7.37
CA LEU A 57 14.34 -22.69 -6.65
C LEU A 57 13.93 -23.43 -5.36
N ILE A 58 13.02 -22.83 -4.59
CA ILE A 58 12.49 -23.45 -3.36
C ILE A 58 11.76 -24.76 -3.69
N LEU A 59 10.92 -24.78 -4.72
CA LEU A 59 10.20 -25.98 -5.12
C LEU A 59 11.15 -27.13 -5.54
N ILE A 60 12.21 -26.82 -6.28
CA ILE A 60 13.24 -27.81 -6.65
C ILE A 60 13.90 -28.39 -5.40
N LEU A 61 14.30 -27.53 -4.45
CA LEU A 61 14.93 -27.96 -3.20
C LEU A 61 13.99 -28.88 -2.40
N VAL A 62 12.71 -28.51 -2.27
CA VAL A 62 11.71 -29.32 -1.57
C VAL A 62 11.58 -30.70 -2.19
N VAL A 63 11.51 -30.80 -3.53
CA VAL A 63 11.42 -32.09 -4.24
C VAL A 63 12.67 -32.95 -3.99
N LEU A 64 13.86 -32.36 -4.03
CA LEU A 64 15.11 -33.08 -3.76
C LEU A 64 15.16 -33.63 -2.33
N VAL A 65 14.77 -32.81 -1.34
CA VAL A 65 14.73 -33.22 0.07
C VAL A 65 13.70 -34.34 0.27
N ALA A 66 12.50 -34.20 -0.30
CA ALA A 66 11.45 -35.22 -0.23
C ALA A 66 11.89 -36.55 -0.87
N ALA A 67 12.55 -36.49 -2.03
CA ALA A 67 13.11 -37.67 -2.69
C ALA A 67 14.19 -38.34 -1.83
N GLY A 68 15.04 -37.56 -1.16
CA GLY A 68 16.05 -38.07 -0.21
C GLY A 68 15.41 -38.82 0.96
N PHE A 69 14.38 -38.25 1.59
CA PHE A 69 13.64 -38.92 2.66
C PHE A 69 12.93 -40.19 2.17
N LEU A 70 12.33 -40.15 0.98
CA LEU A 70 11.68 -41.32 0.39
C LEU A 70 12.68 -42.45 0.14
N ALA A 71 13.83 -42.14 -0.45
CA ALA A 71 14.90 -43.11 -0.68
C ALA A 71 15.44 -43.68 0.64
N PHE A 72 15.63 -42.84 1.66
CA PHE A 72 16.05 -43.26 2.99
C PHE A 72 15.02 -44.20 3.65
N ALA A 73 13.73 -43.85 3.58
CA ALA A 73 12.66 -44.70 4.11
C ALA A 73 12.60 -46.06 3.41
N ILE A 74 12.75 -46.11 2.08
CA ILE A 74 12.83 -47.36 1.32
C ILE A 74 14.04 -48.19 1.76
N ALA A 75 15.20 -47.56 1.92
CA ALA A 75 16.42 -48.24 2.35
C ALA A 75 16.32 -48.84 3.76
N LEU A 76 15.52 -48.23 4.66
CA LEU A 76 15.25 -48.78 5.99
C LEU A 76 14.18 -49.88 6.00
N ALA A 77 13.29 -49.89 5.00
CA ALA A 77 12.17 -50.82 4.92
C ALA A 77 12.52 -52.14 4.20
N LEU A 78 13.66 -52.19 3.51
CA LEU A 78 14.25 -53.37 2.88
C LEU A 78 15.22 -54.07 3.83
#